data_AF-A0A495YY54-F1
#
_entry.id   AF-A0A495YY54-F1
#
_cell.length_a   1.000
_cell.length_b   1.000
_cell.length_c   1.000
_cell.angle_alpha   90.00
_cell.angle_beta   90.00
_cell.angle_gamma   90.00
#
_symmetry.space_group_name_H-M   'P 1'
#
loop_
_entity.id
_entity.type
_entity.pdbx_description
1 polymer ?
#
loop_
_entity_poly.entity_id
_entity_poly.type
_entity_poly.pdbx_seq_one_letter_code
_entity_poly.pdbx_strand_id
1 'polypeptide(L)'
;MNNSERLHWSFDYNYGAQKPQFTEQLVETFLRFYAEPKTDRISAETTEHIYDIFPNYWRGYAIGEHRQDNLSLGQTIIKRQQTDDAHWHYAIEYTNRTSGEDLQLRFHTANDLYRSLAGKWYVHAQNDCQDSYSTFACEGERVADEIRLTLNHAEITVGCIQKDVPFTCNWALFDVIPAFSRTIQGSGEVVEMVLLEDLEKLRPVNRIGFLESIQLHETQLDGYYLYGEGLLPSYWWLDMHGNVAISANFFQTLVLREIVGGSA
;
A
#
# COMPACT_ATOMS: atom_id res chain seq x y z
N MET A 1 4.68 -29.14 17.61
CA MET A 1 3.80 -28.30 16.76
C MET A 1 4.34 -26.90 16.87
N ASN A 2 5.01 -26.43 15.82
CA ASN A 2 5.75 -25.17 15.82
C ASN A 2 4.78 -23.99 15.88
N ASN A 3 4.99 -23.12 16.87
CA ASN A 3 4.22 -21.90 17.11
C ASN A 3 4.67 -20.72 16.21
N SER A 4 5.39 -20.99 15.11
CA SER A 4 6.08 -19.98 14.28
C SER A 4 5.28 -19.45 13.10
N GLU A 5 4.02 -19.87 12.93
CA GLU A 5 3.19 -19.49 11.76
C GLU A 5 2.12 -18.44 12.10
N ARG A 6 2.06 -17.96 13.35
CA ARG A 6 1.08 -16.92 13.74
C ARG A 6 1.60 -15.55 13.31
N LEU A 7 1.12 -15.09 12.16
CA LEU A 7 1.24 -13.69 11.73
C LEU A 7 0.48 -12.82 12.75
N HIS A 8 1.21 -12.09 13.61
CA HIS A 8 0.66 -11.33 14.74
C HIS A 8 -0.36 -10.24 14.36
N TRP A 9 -0.43 -9.88 13.09
CA TRP A 9 -1.31 -8.87 12.50
C TRP A 9 -2.48 -9.48 11.73
N SER A 10 -2.46 -10.80 11.48
CA SER A 10 -3.61 -11.48 10.90
C SER A 10 -4.61 -11.77 12.01
N PHE A 11 -5.80 -11.18 11.90
CA PHE A 11 -6.91 -11.51 12.77
C PHE A 11 -7.56 -12.80 12.30
N ASP A 12 -6.85 -13.91 12.49
CA ASP A 12 -7.43 -15.24 12.28
C ASP A 12 -8.42 -15.55 13.42
N TYR A 13 -9.63 -14.96 13.34
CA TYR A 13 -10.73 -15.28 14.25
C TYR A 13 -11.35 -16.66 13.97
N ASN A 14 -10.70 -17.52 13.16
CA ASN A 14 -11.21 -18.84 12.76
C ASN A 14 -10.99 -19.92 13.83
N TYR A 15 -11.57 -19.72 15.01
CA TYR A 15 -11.88 -20.82 15.92
C TYR A 15 -12.98 -21.79 15.37
N GLY A 16 -13.22 -21.85 14.05
CA GLY A 16 -14.21 -22.76 13.46
C GLY A 16 -14.40 -22.65 11.94
N ALA A 17 -13.74 -23.53 11.18
CA ALA A 17 -14.20 -24.18 9.94
C ALA A 17 -14.96 -23.34 8.89
N GLN A 18 -14.42 -22.21 8.43
CA GLN A 18 -14.92 -21.54 7.21
C GLN A 18 -14.00 -21.85 6.02
N LYS A 19 -14.61 -22.17 4.88
CA LYS A 19 -13.92 -22.31 3.58
C LYS A 19 -14.38 -21.19 2.65
N PRO A 20 -13.46 -20.60 1.87
CA PRO A 20 -12.01 -20.81 1.92
C PRO A 20 -11.33 -20.21 3.18
N GLN A 21 -10.15 -20.74 3.55
CA GLN A 21 -9.39 -20.25 4.71
C GLN A 21 -8.45 -19.11 4.28
N PHE A 22 -8.45 -18.02 5.06
CA PHE A 22 -7.63 -16.83 4.80
C PHE A 22 -6.14 -17.14 4.70
N THR A 23 -5.59 -17.80 5.72
CA THR A 23 -4.16 -18.11 5.79
C THR A 23 -3.71 -18.97 4.60
N GLU A 24 -4.52 -19.95 4.19
CA GLU A 24 -4.22 -20.80 3.03
C GLU A 24 -4.13 -19.98 1.75
N GLN A 25 -5.10 -19.13 1.45
CA GLN A 25 -5.08 -18.32 0.21
C GLN A 25 -4.00 -17.24 0.19
N LEU A 26 -3.74 -16.62 1.34
CA LEU A 26 -2.65 -15.65 1.47
C LEU A 26 -1.32 -16.33 1.15
N VAL A 27 -1.08 -17.49 1.76
CA VAL A 27 0.13 -18.28 1.54
C VAL A 27 0.22 -18.77 0.10
N GLU A 28 -0.86 -19.30 -0.48
CA GLU A 28 -0.86 -19.76 -1.88
C GLU A 28 -0.53 -18.62 -2.87
N THR A 29 -1.09 -17.43 -2.63
CA THR A 29 -0.82 -16.24 -3.46
C THR A 29 0.63 -15.80 -3.34
N PHE A 30 1.12 -15.72 -2.10
CA PHE A 30 2.52 -15.41 -1.79
C PHE A 30 3.45 -16.41 -2.48
N LEU A 31 3.24 -17.72 -2.27
CA LEU A 31 4.09 -18.76 -2.83
C LEU A 31 4.08 -18.80 -4.35
N ARG A 32 2.96 -18.49 -5.01
CA ARG A 32 2.88 -18.42 -6.47
C ARG A 32 3.90 -17.43 -7.05
N PHE A 33 4.07 -16.28 -6.40
CA PHE A 33 5.03 -15.27 -6.83
C PHE A 33 6.50 -15.71 -6.66
N TYR A 34 6.81 -16.56 -5.68
CA TYR A 34 8.17 -17.06 -5.45
C TYR A 34 8.46 -18.43 -6.10
N ALA A 35 7.45 -19.12 -6.61
CA ALA A 35 7.61 -20.42 -7.26
C ALA A 35 8.24 -20.32 -8.67
N GLU A 36 8.10 -19.18 -9.34
CA GLU A 36 8.65 -18.97 -10.67
C GLU A 36 10.06 -18.35 -10.62
N PRO A 37 11.07 -18.94 -11.30
CA PRO A 37 12.40 -18.38 -11.36
C PRO A 37 12.36 -17.05 -12.10
N LYS A 38 12.58 -15.95 -11.36
CA LYS A 38 12.61 -14.61 -11.93
C LYS A 38 13.89 -14.44 -12.75
N THR A 39 13.73 -14.03 -14.00
CA THR A 39 14.84 -13.64 -14.85
C THR A 39 15.36 -12.30 -14.35
N ASP A 40 16.66 -12.27 -14.07
CA ASP A 40 17.38 -11.10 -13.57
C ASP A 40 17.15 -9.85 -14.43
N ARG A 41 17.03 -8.71 -13.72
CA ARG A 41 17.01 -7.32 -14.19
C ARG A 41 15.65 -6.80 -14.68
N ILE A 42 14.80 -6.48 -13.70
CA ILE A 42 13.85 -5.37 -13.87
C ILE A 42 14.70 -4.10 -14.06
N SER A 43 14.65 -3.56 -15.29
CA SER A 43 15.20 -2.26 -15.66
C SER A 43 14.67 -1.18 -14.72
N ALA A 44 15.57 -0.39 -14.12
CA ALA A 44 15.27 0.54 -13.03
C ALA A 44 14.40 1.75 -13.44
N GLU A 45 14.09 1.92 -14.73
CA GLU A 45 13.35 3.09 -15.23
C GLU A 45 11.83 2.93 -15.10
N THR A 46 11.29 1.71 -15.17
CA THR A 46 9.84 1.48 -15.01
C THR A 46 9.56 0.11 -14.41
N THR A 47 8.81 0.10 -13.30
CA THR A 47 8.43 -1.10 -12.57
C THR A 47 6.95 -1.07 -12.22
N GLU A 48 6.25 -2.15 -12.50
CA GLU A 48 4.86 -2.36 -12.10
C GLU A 48 4.79 -3.49 -11.06
N HIS A 49 4.21 -3.20 -9.89
CA HIS A 49 3.88 -4.22 -8.90
C HIS A 49 2.37 -4.46 -8.88
N ILE A 50 1.97 -5.72 -8.88
CA ILE A 50 0.56 -6.11 -8.83
C ILE A 50 0.30 -6.90 -7.54
N TYR A 51 -0.69 -6.45 -6.78
CA TYR A 51 -1.10 -7.02 -5.50
C TYR A 51 -2.54 -7.54 -5.58
N ASP A 52 -2.80 -8.69 -4.99
CA ASP A 52 -4.16 -9.14 -4.69
C ASP A 52 -4.61 -8.55 -3.35
N ILE A 53 -5.89 -8.16 -3.28
CA ILE A 53 -6.51 -7.60 -2.07
C ILE A 53 -7.28 -8.72 -1.35
N PHE A 54 -6.94 -8.99 -0.09
CA PHE A 54 -7.65 -9.91 0.79
C PHE A 54 -8.32 -9.15 1.96
N PRO A 55 -9.44 -9.65 2.51
CA PRO A 55 -10.11 -9.05 3.67
C PRO A 55 -9.35 -9.33 4.97
N ASN A 56 -9.21 -8.33 5.85
CA ASN A 56 -8.64 -8.56 7.20
C ASN A 56 -9.67 -8.98 8.25
N TYR A 57 -10.94 -8.71 8.00
CA TYR A 57 -12.05 -9.21 8.82
C TYR A 57 -12.95 -10.10 7.95
N TRP A 58 -12.87 -11.41 8.16
CA TRP A 58 -13.71 -12.38 7.44
C TRP A 58 -15.05 -12.66 8.14
N ARG A 59 -15.15 -12.39 9.46
CA ARG A 59 -16.41 -12.52 10.21
C ARG A 59 -17.36 -11.37 9.88
N GLY A 60 -18.13 -11.49 8.80
CA GLY A 60 -19.22 -10.56 8.52
C GLY A 60 -19.53 -10.33 7.05
N TYR A 61 -18.63 -10.70 6.14
CA TYR A 61 -18.97 -10.83 4.72
C TYR A 61 -19.81 -12.09 4.54
N ALA A 62 -21.08 -11.99 4.95
CA ALA A 62 -22.08 -13.02 4.78
C ALA A 62 -22.22 -13.30 3.28
N ILE A 63 -21.67 -14.43 2.89
CA ILE A 63 -21.71 -15.03 1.57
C ILE A 63 -23.20 -15.17 1.18
N GLY A 64 -23.66 -14.37 0.23
CA GLY A 64 -24.81 -14.73 -0.59
C GLY A 64 -24.56 -16.09 -1.26
N GLU A 65 -25.59 -16.77 -1.76
CA GLU A 65 -25.58 -18.19 -2.15
C GLU A 65 -24.50 -18.65 -3.16
N HIS A 66 -23.66 -17.75 -3.68
CA HIS A 66 -22.52 -18.05 -4.51
C HIS A 66 -21.22 -18.13 -3.70
N ARG A 67 -20.86 -19.37 -3.34
CA ARG A 67 -19.50 -19.75 -2.92
C ARG A 67 -18.50 -19.24 -3.95
N GLN A 68 -17.70 -18.23 -3.61
CA GLN A 68 -16.46 -17.98 -4.32
C GLN A 68 -15.36 -18.78 -3.63
N ASP A 69 -14.70 -19.67 -4.39
CA ASP A 69 -13.50 -20.39 -3.96
C ASP A 69 -12.28 -19.46 -3.79
N ASN A 70 -12.49 -18.13 -3.85
CA ASN A 70 -11.48 -17.09 -3.84
C ASN A 70 -11.88 -15.98 -2.85
N LEU A 71 -10.96 -15.61 -1.96
CA LEU A 71 -11.08 -14.53 -0.97
C LEU A 71 -10.65 -13.17 -1.54
N SER A 72 -10.03 -13.14 -2.72
CA SER A 72 -9.58 -11.90 -3.36
C SER A 72 -10.75 -10.95 -3.59
N LEU A 73 -10.74 -9.82 -2.88
CA LEU A 73 -11.68 -8.73 -3.06
C LEU A 73 -11.41 -7.95 -4.35
N GLY A 74 -10.18 -8.02 -4.86
CA GLY A 74 -9.74 -7.05 -5.87
C GLY A 74 -8.24 -7.11 -6.13
N GLN A 75 -7.73 -6.06 -6.75
CA GLN A 75 -6.31 -5.89 -7.03
C GLN A 75 -5.86 -4.43 -6.87
N THR A 76 -4.56 -4.27 -6.62
CA THR A 76 -3.86 -2.99 -6.69
C THR A 76 -2.70 -3.12 -7.66
N ILE A 77 -2.56 -2.16 -8.57
CA ILE A 77 -1.42 -2.02 -9.48
C ILE A 77 -0.68 -0.74 -9.12
N ILE A 78 0.62 -0.84 -8.87
CA ILE A 78 1.51 0.26 -8.54
C ILE A 78 2.55 0.38 -9.65
N LYS A 79 2.34 1.30 -10.57
CA LYS A 79 3.28 1.63 -11.65
C LYS A 79 4.17 2.76 -11.18
N ARG A 80 5.48 2.55 -11.25
CA ARG A 80 6.52 3.53 -10.92
C ARG A 80 7.41 3.73 -12.12
N GLN A 81 7.65 4.98 -12.49
CA GLN A 81 8.54 5.34 -13.57
C GLN A 81 9.46 6.46 -13.10
N GLN A 82 10.76 6.29 -13.27
CA GLN A 82 11.70 7.39 -13.08
C GLN A 82 11.61 8.31 -14.31
N THR A 83 11.12 9.53 -14.13
CA THR A 83 10.92 10.48 -15.25
C THR A 83 12.18 11.27 -15.58
N ASP A 84 13.02 11.51 -14.57
CA ASP A 84 14.34 12.11 -14.67
C ASP A 84 15.19 11.70 -13.44
N ASP A 85 16.43 12.18 -13.34
CA ASP A 85 17.29 11.86 -12.18
C ASP A 85 16.73 12.38 -10.83
N ALA A 86 15.79 13.32 -10.87
CA ALA A 86 15.27 14.04 -9.71
C ALA A 86 13.85 13.60 -9.28
N HIS A 87 13.09 12.91 -10.13
CA HIS A 87 11.68 12.63 -9.87
C HIS A 87 11.23 11.23 -10.28
N TRP A 88 10.25 10.73 -9.52
CA TRP A 88 9.49 9.52 -9.80
C TRP A 88 8.04 9.88 -10.09
N HIS A 89 7.46 9.23 -11.09
CA HIS A 89 6.04 9.25 -11.38
C HIS A 89 5.40 7.95 -10.89
N TYR A 90 4.29 8.10 -10.17
CA TYR A 90 3.46 7.01 -9.68
C TYR A 90 2.10 7.06 -10.37
N ALA A 91 1.65 5.91 -10.85
CA ALA A 91 0.27 5.67 -11.25
C ALA A 91 -0.26 4.45 -10.47
N ILE A 92 -1.29 4.68 -9.66
CA ILE A 92 -1.92 3.65 -8.83
C ILE A 92 -3.29 3.35 -9.41
N GLU A 93 -3.59 2.07 -9.56
CA GLU A 93 -4.92 1.57 -9.91
C GLU A 93 -5.34 0.59 -8.80
N TYR A 94 -6.38 0.92 -8.07
CA TYR A 94 -6.92 0.08 -7.01
C TYR A 94 -8.37 -0.25 -7.36
N THR A 95 -8.71 -1.53 -7.36
CA THR A 95 -10.07 -1.99 -7.67
C THR A 95 -10.50 -3.00 -6.62
N ASN A 96 -11.57 -2.72 -5.90
CA ASN A 96 -12.20 -3.61 -4.92
C ASN A 96 -13.61 -3.98 -5.37
N ARG A 97 -13.77 -5.21 -5.85
CA ARG A 97 -15.02 -5.76 -6.38
C ARG A 97 -16.09 -5.98 -5.32
N THR A 98 -15.72 -6.01 -4.04
CA THR A 98 -16.67 -6.21 -2.94
C THR A 98 -17.32 -4.91 -2.52
N SER A 99 -16.56 -3.81 -2.47
CA SER A 99 -17.11 -2.47 -2.24
C SER A 99 -17.59 -1.78 -3.53
N GLY A 100 -17.16 -2.26 -4.69
CA GLY A 100 -17.39 -1.61 -5.98
C GLY A 100 -16.49 -0.37 -6.19
N GLU A 101 -15.43 -0.24 -5.40
CA GLU A 101 -14.53 0.91 -5.42
C GLU A 101 -13.44 0.75 -6.49
N ASP A 102 -13.26 1.77 -7.33
CA ASP A 102 -12.16 1.93 -8.28
C ASP A 102 -11.47 3.26 -7.99
N LEU A 103 -10.19 3.22 -7.66
CA LEU A 103 -9.39 4.40 -7.31
C LEU A 103 -8.18 4.47 -8.24
N GLN A 104 -8.02 5.62 -8.88
CA GLN A 104 -6.92 5.95 -9.75
C GLN A 104 -6.18 7.17 -9.24
N LEU A 105 -4.90 7.02 -8.95
CA LEU A 105 -4.04 8.08 -8.43
C LEU A 105 -2.88 8.33 -9.36
N ARG A 106 -2.54 9.60 -9.56
CA ARG A 106 -1.33 10.01 -10.30
C ARG A 106 -0.62 11.11 -9.55
N PHE A 107 0.66 10.92 -9.29
CA PHE A 107 1.46 11.90 -8.56
C PHE A 107 2.94 11.77 -8.87
N HIS A 108 3.71 12.79 -8.51
CA HIS A 108 5.16 12.78 -8.62
C HIS A 108 5.79 12.89 -7.25
N THR A 109 6.97 12.33 -7.11
CA THR A 109 7.79 12.50 -5.91
C THR A 109 9.21 12.88 -6.27
N ALA A 110 9.90 13.54 -5.35
CA ALA A 110 11.34 13.72 -5.43
C ALA A 110 12.04 12.37 -5.28
N ASN A 111 13.19 12.23 -5.94
CA ASN A 111 14.09 11.09 -5.79
C ASN A 111 14.93 11.19 -4.51
N ASP A 112 14.25 11.30 -3.37
CA ASP A 112 14.83 11.23 -2.02
C ASP A 112 14.35 9.96 -1.29
N LEU A 113 14.87 9.73 -0.09
CA LEU A 113 14.51 8.55 0.72
C LEU A 113 13.05 8.55 1.16
N TYR A 114 12.43 9.72 1.30
CA TYR A 114 11.05 9.88 1.75
C TYR A 114 10.05 9.84 0.60
N ARG A 115 10.53 9.81 -0.65
CA ARG A 115 9.71 10.03 -1.85
C ARG A 115 8.80 11.24 -1.62
N SER A 116 9.41 12.37 -1.31
CA SER A 116 8.67 13.58 -0.95
C SER A 116 7.72 13.98 -2.09
N LEU A 117 6.43 14.22 -1.80
CA LEU A 117 5.43 14.55 -2.80
C LEU A 117 5.80 15.87 -3.50
N ALA A 118 5.78 15.85 -4.84
CA ALA A 118 6.23 16.95 -5.67
C ALA A 118 5.18 17.33 -6.73
N GLY A 119 5.05 18.63 -6.98
CA GLY A 119 4.14 19.16 -7.98
C GLY A 119 2.66 18.92 -7.66
N LYS A 120 1.87 18.81 -8.72
CA LYS A 120 0.45 18.50 -8.65
C LYS A 120 0.22 16.99 -8.61
N TRP A 121 -0.88 16.59 -7.99
CA TRP A 121 -1.36 15.22 -8.01
C TRP A 121 -2.83 15.18 -8.38
N TYR A 122 -3.29 14.01 -8.78
CA TYR A 122 -4.63 13.76 -9.26
C TYR A 122 -5.21 12.51 -8.61
N VAL A 123 -6.48 12.62 -8.24
CA VAL A 123 -7.29 11.53 -7.68
C VAL A 123 -8.55 11.41 -8.52
N HIS A 124 -8.89 10.18 -8.87
CA HIS A 124 -10.17 9.82 -9.45
C HIS A 124 -10.67 8.56 -8.76
N ALA A 125 -11.79 8.66 -8.07
CA ALA A 125 -12.47 7.55 -7.45
C ALA A 125 -13.83 7.34 -8.11
N GLN A 126 -14.18 6.09 -8.36
CA GLN A 126 -15.48 5.67 -8.81
C GLN A 126 -16.00 4.59 -7.87
N ASN A 127 -17.31 4.58 -7.65
CA ASN A 127 -17.99 3.56 -6.87
C ASN A 127 -19.17 3.02 -7.69
N ASP A 128 -19.45 1.72 -7.60
CA ASP A 128 -20.56 1.05 -8.30
C ASP A 128 -21.97 1.43 -7.76
N CYS A 129 -22.09 2.50 -6.98
CA CYS A 129 -23.39 3.02 -6.56
C CYS A 129 -24.13 3.71 -7.73
N GLN A 130 -25.46 3.58 -7.76
CA GLN A 130 -26.30 4.06 -8.88
C GLN A 130 -26.69 5.55 -8.78
N ASP A 131 -25.97 6.36 -8.00
CA ASP A 131 -26.35 7.74 -7.72
C ASP A 131 -25.27 8.77 -8.11
N SER A 132 -25.57 10.05 -7.89
CA SER A 132 -24.68 11.17 -8.25
C SER A 132 -23.37 11.21 -7.47
N TYR A 133 -23.18 10.34 -6.46
CA TYR A 133 -21.95 10.22 -5.69
C TYR A 133 -21.05 9.09 -6.20
N SER A 134 -21.38 8.49 -7.35
CA SER A 134 -20.62 7.40 -7.96
C SER A 134 -19.23 7.80 -8.44
N THR A 135 -18.93 9.09 -8.57
CA THR A 135 -17.63 9.57 -9.05
C THR A 135 -17.14 10.76 -8.24
N PHE A 136 -15.86 10.73 -7.91
CA PHE A 136 -15.13 11.80 -7.26
C PHE A 136 -13.83 12.03 -8.02
N ALA A 137 -13.49 13.30 -8.27
CA ALA A 137 -12.20 13.66 -8.85
C ALA A 137 -11.67 14.92 -8.20
N CYS A 138 -10.38 14.94 -7.90
CA CYS A 138 -9.72 16.14 -7.40
C CYS A 138 -8.28 16.24 -7.91
N GLU A 139 -7.84 17.48 -8.10
CA GLU A 139 -6.42 17.81 -8.22
C GLU A 139 -5.94 18.37 -6.89
N GLY A 140 -4.73 18.04 -6.48
CA GLY A 140 -4.13 18.66 -5.31
C GLY A 140 -2.72 19.17 -5.58
N GLU A 141 -2.31 20.13 -4.77
CA GLU A 141 -0.97 20.67 -4.79
C GLU A 141 -0.57 21.22 -3.43
N ARG A 142 0.75 21.35 -3.23
CA ARG A 142 1.31 22.09 -2.10
C ARG A 142 1.63 23.51 -2.54
N VAL A 143 0.95 24.49 -1.95
CA VAL A 143 1.24 25.92 -2.16
C VAL A 143 1.87 26.48 -0.90
N ALA A 144 3.19 26.71 -0.94
CA ALA A 144 4.00 27.05 0.24
C ALA A 144 3.89 25.97 1.33
N ASP A 145 3.25 26.27 2.46
CA ASP A 145 2.98 25.36 3.57
C ASP A 145 1.57 24.76 3.53
N GLU A 146 0.69 25.21 2.65
CA GLU A 146 -0.68 24.73 2.55
C GLU A 146 -0.80 23.57 1.57
N ILE A 147 -1.64 22.59 1.93
CA ILE A 147 -2.11 21.54 1.03
C ILE A 147 -3.51 21.94 0.56
N ARG A 148 -3.64 22.09 -0.76
CA ARG A 148 -4.88 22.52 -1.41
C ARG A 148 -5.39 21.42 -2.31
N LEU A 149 -6.69 21.22 -2.28
CA LEU A 149 -7.41 20.37 -3.22
C LEU A 149 -8.37 21.23 -4.04
N THR A 150 -8.45 20.95 -5.33
CA THR A 150 -9.41 21.54 -6.27
C THR A 150 -10.43 20.48 -6.65
N LEU A 151 -11.70 20.72 -6.31
CA LEU A 151 -12.83 19.84 -6.57
C LEU A 151 -13.93 20.65 -7.23
N ASN A 152 -14.39 20.26 -8.43
CA ASN A 152 -15.46 20.97 -9.14
C ASN A 152 -15.24 22.49 -9.23
N HIS A 153 -13.99 22.91 -9.51
CA HIS A 153 -13.54 24.32 -9.53
C HIS A 153 -13.54 25.06 -8.19
N ALA A 154 -13.83 24.38 -7.08
CA ALA A 154 -13.68 24.92 -5.73
C ALA A 154 -12.34 24.49 -5.14
N GLU A 155 -11.61 25.44 -4.56
CA GLU A 155 -10.38 25.18 -3.83
C GLU A 155 -10.66 25.04 -2.33
N ILE A 156 -10.09 24.00 -1.72
CA ILE A 156 -10.22 23.70 -0.31
C ILE A 156 -8.81 23.48 0.26
N THR A 157 -8.48 24.21 1.33
CA THR A 157 -7.27 23.94 2.11
C THR A 157 -7.54 22.79 3.08
N VAL A 158 -6.85 21.66 2.92
CA VAL A 158 -7.02 20.49 3.78
C VAL A 158 -6.10 20.50 5.00
N GLY A 159 -5.05 21.32 4.98
CA GLY A 159 -4.18 21.52 6.12
C GLY A 159 -2.88 22.20 5.76
N CYS A 160 -2.00 22.34 6.77
CA CYS A 160 -0.68 22.93 6.62
C CYS A 160 0.41 21.95 7.05
N ILE A 161 1.56 22.03 6.41
CA ILE A 161 2.75 21.23 6.70
C ILE A 161 3.89 22.17 7.04
N GLN A 162 4.50 21.95 8.20
CA GLN A 162 5.68 22.70 8.61
C GLN A 162 6.80 22.60 7.56
N LYS A 163 7.57 23.68 7.45
CA LYS A 163 8.75 23.71 6.61
C LYS A 163 9.72 22.61 7.06
N ASP A 164 10.32 21.92 6.10
CA ASP A 164 11.33 20.86 6.31
C ASP A 164 10.84 19.53 6.92
N VAL A 165 9.53 19.36 7.17
CA VAL A 165 8.99 18.06 7.58
C VAL A 165 8.80 17.16 6.35
N PRO A 166 9.31 15.91 6.36
CA PRO A 166 9.11 14.97 5.26
C PRO A 166 7.62 14.73 5.00
N PHE A 167 7.23 14.86 3.73
CA PHE A 167 5.83 14.79 3.31
C PHE A 167 5.68 13.87 2.12
N THR A 168 4.95 12.78 2.26
CA THR A 168 4.76 11.79 1.21
C THR A 168 3.32 11.26 1.16
N CYS A 169 3.06 10.30 0.28
CA CYS A 169 1.77 9.61 0.15
C CYS A 169 1.89 8.16 0.65
N ASN A 170 0.82 7.58 1.19
CA ASN A 170 0.79 6.18 1.62
C ASN A 170 1.19 5.20 0.49
N TRP A 171 0.90 5.53 -0.77
CA TRP A 171 1.29 4.71 -1.91
C TRP A 171 2.79 4.77 -2.24
N ALA A 172 3.49 5.83 -1.84
CA ALA A 172 4.95 5.89 -1.96
C ALA A 172 5.67 5.06 -0.88
N LEU A 173 4.96 4.60 0.16
CA LEU A 173 5.56 3.77 1.21
C LEU A 173 6.11 2.44 0.72
N PHE A 174 5.63 1.96 -0.44
CA PHE A 174 6.19 0.82 -1.16
C PHE A 174 7.66 0.99 -1.54
N ASP A 175 8.17 2.22 -1.59
CA ASP A 175 9.60 2.52 -1.80
C ASP A 175 10.26 3.11 -0.55
N VAL A 176 9.53 3.90 0.24
CA VAL A 176 10.07 4.53 1.47
C VAL A 176 10.46 3.48 2.51
N ILE A 177 9.61 2.48 2.78
CA ILE A 177 9.91 1.46 3.79
C ILE A 177 11.16 0.65 3.40
N PRO A 178 11.28 0.12 2.16
CA PRO A 178 12.53 -0.48 1.70
C PRO A 178 13.76 0.42 1.82
N ALA A 179 13.63 1.71 1.48
CA ALA A 179 14.75 2.65 1.54
C ALA A 179 15.29 2.87 2.96
N PHE A 180 14.41 2.81 3.98
CA PHE A 180 14.79 2.98 5.38
C PHE A 180 15.06 1.66 6.14
N SER A 181 14.70 0.50 5.57
CA SER A 181 14.77 -0.83 6.21
C SER A 181 16.04 -1.07 7.03
N ARG A 182 17.22 -0.93 6.41
CA ARG A 182 18.52 -1.13 7.06
C ARG A 182 18.77 -0.17 8.22
N THR A 183 18.39 1.09 8.05
CA THR A 183 18.56 2.11 9.08
C THR A 183 17.69 1.78 10.29
N ILE A 184 16.41 1.48 10.06
CA ILE A 184 15.45 1.14 11.11
C ILE A 184 15.91 -0.11 11.88
N GLN A 185 16.31 -1.17 11.18
CA GLN A 185 16.78 -2.41 11.81
C GLN A 185 18.09 -2.24 12.57
N GLY A 186 19.05 -1.50 11.99
CA GLY A 186 20.39 -1.36 12.56
C GLY A 186 20.48 -0.42 13.76
N SER A 187 19.61 0.59 13.80
CA SER A 187 19.63 1.64 14.85
C SER A 187 18.48 1.53 15.85
N GLY A 188 17.38 0.86 15.49
CA GLY A 188 16.12 0.90 16.25
C GLY A 188 15.41 2.26 16.17
N GLU A 189 15.89 3.19 15.34
CA GLU A 189 15.25 4.48 15.13
C GLU A 189 13.90 4.34 14.42
N VAL A 190 12.99 5.26 14.75
CA VAL A 190 11.72 5.42 14.05
C VAL A 190 11.85 6.51 13.00
N VAL A 191 11.26 6.29 11.84
CA VAL A 191 11.19 7.30 10.77
C VAL A 191 9.88 8.08 10.95
N GLU A 192 9.97 9.38 11.19
CA GLU A 192 8.82 10.27 11.31
C GLU A 192 8.50 10.96 9.98
N MET A 193 7.22 11.09 9.64
CA MET A 193 6.76 11.74 8.41
C MET A 193 5.31 12.21 8.48
N VAL A 194 4.97 13.14 7.59
CA VAL A 194 3.59 13.53 7.25
C VAL A 194 3.14 12.71 6.04
N LEU A 195 1.92 12.18 6.12
CA LEU A 195 1.30 11.42 5.02
C LEU A 195 0.09 12.18 4.47
N LEU A 196 -0.03 12.20 3.15
CA LEU A 196 -1.30 12.45 2.46
C LEU A 196 -1.91 11.11 2.08
N GLU A 197 -2.80 10.61 2.93
CA GLU A 197 -3.51 9.35 2.73
C GLU A 197 -4.43 9.49 1.51
N ASP A 198 -4.22 8.60 0.54
CA ASP A 198 -4.87 8.54 -0.77
C ASP A 198 -4.89 9.88 -1.51
N LEU A 199 -3.88 10.73 -1.24
CA LEU A 199 -3.71 12.06 -1.79
C LEU A 199 -4.82 13.08 -1.42
N GLU A 200 -5.61 12.79 -0.37
CA GLU A 200 -6.74 13.62 0.05
C GLU A 200 -6.70 14.01 1.53
N LYS A 201 -6.26 13.10 2.41
CA LYS A 201 -6.39 13.25 3.86
C LYS A 201 -5.03 13.45 4.50
N LEU A 202 -4.81 14.64 5.07
CA LEU A 202 -3.55 14.96 5.73
C LEU A 202 -3.44 14.27 7.10
N ARG A 203 -2.36 13.52 7.30
CA ARG A 203 -1.98 12.85 8.55
C ARG A 203 -0.65 13.44 9.03
N PRO A 204 -0.67 14.35 10.01
CA PRO A 204 0.49 15.21 10.31
C PRO A 204 1.63 14.51 11.06
N VAL A 205 1.35 13.42 11.78
CA VAL A 205 2.36 12.75 12.60
C VAL A 205 2.23 11.25 12.42
N ASN A 206 3.18 10.63 11.72
CA ASN A 206 3.23 9.19 11.50
C ASN A 206 4.64 8.67 11.72
N ARG A 207 4.74 7.40 12.11
CA ARG A 207 5.97 6.73 12.47
C ARG A 207 6.06 5.37 11.83
N ILE A 208 7.21 5.11 11.22
CA ILE A 208 7.59 3.79 10.74
C ILE A 208 8.67 3.23 11.64
N GLY A 209 8.51 1.98 12.08
CA GLY A 209 9.52 1.28 12.86
C GLY A 209 9.56 -0.21 12.56
N PHE A 210 10.62 -0.86 12.99
CA PHE A 210 10.76 -2.31 12.86
C PHE A 210 9.88 -3.01 13.88
N LEU A 211 9.29 -4.12 13.46
CA LEU A 211 8.34 -4.89 14.23
C LEU A 211 8.95 -6.22 14.66
N GLU A 212 9.22 -7.09 13.69
CA GLU A 212 9.90 -8.37 13.89
C GLU A 212 10.32 -8.96 12.54
N SER A 213 11.15 -9.99 12.57
CA SER A 213 11.41 -10.85 11.41
C SER A 213 10.71 -12.18 11.60
N ILE A 214 9.97 -12.62 10.60
CA ILE A 214 9.29 -13.92 10.58
C ILE A 214 9.82 -14.78 9.45
N GLN A 215 9.59 -16.08 9.59
CA GLN A 215 9.82 -17.03 8.52
C GLN A 215 8.45 -17.48 7.99
N LEU A 216 8.14 -17.12 6.74
CA LEU A 216 6.96 -17.63 6.04
C LEU A 216 7.43 -18.63 4.99
N HIS A 217 7.23 -19.92 5.26
CA HIS A 217 7.85 -21.02 4.49
C HIS A 217 9.38 -20.88 4.41
N GLU A 218 9.94 -20.85 3.19
CA GLU A 218 11.39 -20.72 2.94
C GLU A 218 11.84 -19.26 2.76
N THR A 219 10.90 -18.30 2.85
CA THR A 219 11.18 -16.87 2.70
C THR A 219 11.19 -16.17 4.06
N GLN A 220 12.31 -15.53 4.39
CA GLN A 220 12.36 -14.60 5.52
C GLN A 220 11.64 -13.31 5.14
N LEU A 221 10.79 -12.83 6.04
CA LEU A 221 10.09 -11.55 5.90
C LEU A 221 10.45 -10.64 7.07
N ASP A 222 10.81 -9.41 6.76
CA ASP A 222 11.09 -8.38 7.76
C ASP A 222 9.90 -7.44 7.87
N GLY A 223 9.33 -7.38 9.07
CA GLY A 223 8.11 -6.66 9.40
C GLY A 223 8.37 -5.25 9.91
N TYR A 224 7.52 -4.34 9.48
CA TYR A 224 7.51 -2.93 9.86
C TYR A 224 6.10 -2.53 10.23
N TYR A 225 5.96 -1.59 11.17
CA TYR A 225 4.67 -0.98 11.48
C TYR A 225 4.64 0.45 10.95
N LEU A 226 3.44 0.94 10.67
CA LEU A 226 3.13 2.35 10.50
C LEU A 226 1.97 2.70 11.43
N TYR A 227 2.16 3.70 12.29
CA TYR A 227 1.09 4.25 13.13
C TYR A 227 1.23 5.77 13.23
N GLY A 228 0.11 6.46 13.46
CA GLY A 228 0.10 7.92 13.52
C GLY A 228 -1.24 8.48 13.99
N GLU A 229 -1.28 9.80 14.14
CA GLU A 229 -2.51 10.51 14.51
C GLU A 229 -3.53 10.46 13.37
N GLY A 230 -4.72 9.92 13.65
CA GLY A 230 -5.80 9.81 12.67
C GLY A 230 -5.57 8.74 11.59
N LEU A 231 -4.51 7.95 11.68
CA LEU A 231 -4.20 6.84 10.78
C LEU A 231 -4.45 5.51 11.49
N LEU A 232 -5.16 4.58 10.85
CA LEU A 232 -5.28 3.22 11.36
C LEU A 232 -3.93 2.51 11.25
N PRO A 233 -3.49 1.75 12.27
CA PRO A 233 -2.23 1.01 12.20
C PRO A 233 -2.18 0.10 10.97
N SER A 234 -1.00 0.05 10.34
CA SER A 234 -0.72 -0.89 9.26
C SER A 234 0.63 -1.56 9.46
N TYR A 235 0.79 -2.73 8.83
CA TYR A 235 1.91 -3.64 8.98
C TYR A 235 2.42 -4.02 7.60
N TRP A 236 3.73 -3.99 7.42
CA TRP A 236 4.37 -4.10 6.13
C TRP A 236 5.49 -5.13 6.21
N TRP A 237 5.55 -6.05 5.25
CA TRP A 237 6.53 -7.13 5.23
C TRP A 237 7.37 -7.06 3.98
N LEU A 238 8.67 -6.91 4.18
CA LEU A 238 9.65 -6.92 3.10
C LEU A 238 10.19 -8.33 2.89
N ASP A 239 10.32 -8.74 1.64
CA ASP A 239 11.08 -9.94 1.28
C ASP A 239 12.59 -9.70 1.32
N MET A 240 13.37 -10.76 1.13
CA MET A 240 14.83 -10.69 1.06
C MET A 240 15.39 -9.82 -0.08
N HIS A 241 14.56 -9.43 -1.04
CA HIS A 241 14.92 -8.55 -2.15
C HIS A 241 14.52 -7.08 -1.89
N GLY A 242 13.88 -6.79 -0.75
CA GLY A 242 13.41 -5.46 -0.40
C GLY A 242 12.07 -5.09 -1.04
N ASN A 243 11.33 -6.04 -1.62
CA ASN A 243 9.97 -5.78 -2.09
C ASN A 243 9.00 -5.84 -0.90
N VAL A 244 8.03 -4.94 -0.86
CA VAL A 244 6.86 -5.12 0.01
C VAL A 244 6.08 -6.32 -0.52
N ALA A 245 6.21 -7.46 0.14
CA ALA A 245 5.53 -8.69 -0.21
C ALA A 245 4.11 -8.72 0.36
N ILE A 246 3.92 -8.13 1.55
CA ILE A 246 2.62 -8.03 2.20
C ILE A 246 2.47 -6.65 2.84
N SER A 247 1.32 -6.01 2.65
CA SER A 247 0.92 -4.81 3.40
C SER A 247 -0.48 -4.98 3.94
N ALA A 248 -0.67 -4.85 5.24
CA ALA A 248 -1.93 -5.11 5.93
C ALA A 248 -2.35 -3.88 6.73
N ASN A 249 -3.58 -3.42 6.56
CA ASN A 249 -4.18 -2.37 7.40
C ASN A 249 -5.37 -2.92 8.19
N PHE A 250 -6.27 -2.09 8.70
CA PHE A 250 -7.46 -2.61 9.40
C PHE A 250 -8.43 -3.34 8.46
N PHE A 251 -8.64 -2.85 7.23
CA PHE A 251 -9.69 -3.36 6.34
C PHE A 251 -9.23 -4.49 5.43
N GLN A 252 -7.97 -4.44 4.98
CA GLN A 252 -7.48 -5.30 3.93
C GLN A 252 -5.98 -5.60 4.03
N THR A 253 -5.60 -6.70 3.39
CA THR A 253 -4.21 -7.11 3.15
C THR A 253 -3.94 -7.16 1.66
N LEU A 254 -2.89 -6.47 1.23
CA LEU A 254 -2.30 -6.53 -0.08
C LEU A 254 -1.21 -7.61 -0.07
N VAL A 255 -1.28 -8.56 -1.00
CA VAL A 255 -0.26 -9.61 -1.17
C VAL A 255 0.32 -9.51 -2.56
N LEU A 256 1.64 -9.37 -2.64
CA LEU A 256 2.36 -9.24 -3.91
C LEU A 256 2.16 -10.51 -4.75
N ARG A 257 1.60 -10.31 -5.95
CA ARG A 257 1.31 -11.39 -6.90
C ARG A 257 2.34 -11.42 -8.03
N GLU A 258 2.75 -10.26 -8.52
CA GLU A 258 3.54 -10.14 -9.74
C GLU A 258 4.35 -8.85 -9.76
N ILE A 259 5.53 -8.90 -10.38
CA ILE A 259 6.31 -7.71 -10.73
C ILE A 259 6.60 -7.76 -12.23
N VAL A 260 6.22 -6.72 -12.95
CA VAL A 260 6.48 -6.57 -14.38
C VAL A 260 7.51 -5.45 -14.57
N GLY A 261 8.63 -5.78 -15.22
CA GLY A 261 9.66 -4.83 -15.60
C GLY A 261 9.56 -4.47 -17.08
N GLY A 262 9.60 -3.18 -17.41
CA GLY A 262 9.66 -2.69 -18.79
C GLY A 262 11.02 -2.08 -19.11
N SER A 263 11.67 -2.54 -20.18
CA SER A 263 12.51 -1.62 -20.96
C SER A 263 11.58 -0.91 -21.94
N ALA A 264 11.54 0.42 -21.88
CA ALA A 264 10.88 1.21 -22.92
C ALA A 264 11.49 0.93 -24.30
#